data_AF-A0A3N1VML5-F1
#
_entry.id   AF-A0A3N1VML5-F1
#
_cell.length_a   1.000
_cell.length_b   1.000
_cell.length_c   1.000
_cell.angle_alpha   90.00
_cell.angle_beta   90.00
_cell.angle_gamma   90.00
#
_symmetry.space_group_name_H-M   'P 1'
#
loop_
_entity.id
_entity.type
_entity.pdbx_description
1 polymer ?
#
loop_
_entity_poly.entity_id
_entity_poly.type
_entity_poly.pdbx_seq_one_letter_code
_entity_poly.pdbx_strand_id
1 'polypeptide(L)'
;MTTMALLKKVSELDAPLRDVLTAILEEVENQRRQWEQSVTRSDFDALKDVVQRLAAVQERTEQRLEQLTEAQLATVQSLQQLAQGQQKLTEAQERTEKRLEELALAQERTEKRVEELALAQERTEKRLDELSLAQQKLTEAQERTDKRLEELALAQQRTEKRVDELALAQQRTEKRLEELALAQQRTEKRVEELALAQQRTEKRFEQLALAHERLEQRFEELAEAQQRTEKRFEEMLVAQARMQLAIEQLAAGLGAVRQQVGGLARSVGYALENEAYRHLPDFLKAKYGIEVLERIVRAEIEGREVNLFGRVRKDGQEMHLVGESVLRLDDRSKLTQLQETVDVVEDAVGGPVIPVLVTHFAKKDLLEKAEKRGMIVIQSFEW
;
A
#
# COMPACT_ATOMS: atom_id res chain seq x y z
N MET A 1 -199.79 -76.19 -68.19
CA MET A 1 -201.26 -76.20 -67.97
C MET A 1 -202.08 -76.18 -69.27
N THR A 2 -201.56 -76.56 -70.44
CA THR A 2 -202.24 -76.31 -71.74
C THR A 2 -202.59 -77.55 -72.56
N THR A 3 -202.16 -78.75 -72.13
CA THR A 3 -202.15 -79.97 -72.95
C THR A 3 -203.51 -80.70 -73.04
N MET A 4 -204.38 -80.58 -72.02
CA MET A 4 -205.66 -81.35 -72.00
C MET A 4 -206.75 -80.81 -72.93
N ALA A 5 -206.65 -79.57 -73.43
CA ALA A 5 -207.68 -78.99 -74.30
C ALA A 5 -207.58 -79.48 -75.76
N LEU A 6 -206.39 -79.85 -76.23
CA LEU A 6 -206.13 -80.25 -77.62
C LEU A 6 -206.49 -81.72 -77.89
N LEU A 7 -206.32 -82.61 -76.90
CA LEU A 7 -206.63 -84.03 -77.01
C LEU A 7 -208.12 -84.31 -77.31
N LYS A 8 -209.04 -83.43 -76.87
CA LYS A 8 -210.48 -83.63 -77.02
C LYS A 8 -211.03 -83.35 -78.43
N LYS A 9 -210.31 -82.59 -79.26
CA LYS A 9 -210.70 -82.27 -80.65
C LYS A 9 -210.11 -83.23 -81.69
N VAL A 10 -208.99 -83.89 -81.37
CA VAL A 10 -208.33 -84.86 -82.27
C VAL A 10 -209.13 -86.17 -82.38
N SER A 11 -210.01 -86.47 -81.43
CA SER A 11 -210.90 -87.66 -81.45
C SER A 11 -212.06 -87.59 -82.46
N GLU A 12 -212.36 -86.42 -83.02
CA GLU A 12 -213.47 -86.21 -83.96
C GLU A 12 -213.01 -86.26 -85.45
N LEU A 13 -211.70 -86.37 -85.71
CA LEU A 13 -211.14 -86.29 -87.06
C LEU A 13 -210.92 -87.67 -87.70
N ASP A 14 -211.06 -87.70 -89.02
CA ASP A 14 -210.99 -88.88 -89.89
C ASP A 14 -209.61 -89.59 -89.82
N ALA A 15 -209.61 -90.91 -90.00
CA ALA A 15 -208.52 -91.81 -89.61
C ALA A 15 -207.13 -91.46 -90.19
N PRO A 16 -206.98 -91.03 -91.46
CA PRO A 16 -205.65 -90.70 -92.01
C PRO A 16 -205.04 -89.43 -91.40
N LEU A 17 -205.86 -88.49 -90.94
CA LEU A 17 -205.41 -87.20 -90.38
C LEU A 17 -205.02 -87.31 -88.89
N ARG A 18 -205.55 -88.32 -88.19
CA ARG A 18 -205.29 -88.55 -86.77
C ARG A 18 -203.86 -89.00 -86.52
N ASP A 19 -203.31 -89.87 -87.36
CA ASP A 19 -201.95 -90.40 -87.17
C ASP A 19 -200.87 -89.33 -87.42
N VAL A 20 -201.06 -88.48 -88.42
CA VAL A 20 -200.10 -87.41 -88.75
C VAL A 20 -200.02 -86.36 -87.65
N LEU A 21 -201.16 -85.95 -87.09
CA LEU A 21 -201.19 -84.96 -86.00
C LEU A 21 -200.68 -85.53 -84.67
N THR A 22 -200.81 -86.84 -84.45
CA THR A 22 -200.25 -87.50 -83.26
C THR A 22 -198.73 -87.59 -83.34
N ALA A 23 -198.16 -87.87 -84.53
CA ALA A 23 -196.72 -87.89 -84.75
C ALA A 23 -196.04 -86.51 -84.59
N ILE A 24 -196.71 -85.42 -85.00
CA ILE A 24 -196.18 -84.06 -84.83
C ILE A 24 -196.19 -83.63 -83.35
N LEU A 25 -197.20 -84.06 -82.58
CA LEU A 25 -197.29 -83.75 -81.15
C LEU A 25 -196.20 -84.47 -80.34
N GLU A 26 -195.83 -85.69 -80.70
CA GLU A 26 -194.69 -86.40 -80.08
C GLU A 26 -193.34 -85.71 -80.36
N GLU A 27 -193.14 -85.20 -81.59
CA GLU A 27 -191.86 -84.56 -81.96
C GLU A 27 -191.63 -83.22 -81.23
N VAL A 28 -192.70 -82.45 -80.98
CA VAL A 28 -192.60 -81.16 -80.26
C VAL A 28 -192.29 -81.36 -78.77
N GLU A 29 -192.75 -82.45 -78.15
CA GLU A 29 -192.36 -82.79 -76.77
C GLU A 29 -190.91 -83.26 -76.67
N ASN A 30 -190.37 -83.91 -77.70
CA ASN A 30 -188.96 -84.33 -77.73
C ASN A 30 -187.99 -83.15 -77.83
N GLN A 31 -188.28 -82.11 -78.60
CA GLN A 31 -187.41 -80.92 -78.67
C GLN A 31 -187.37 -80.12 -77.37
N ARG A 32 -188.51 -80.02 -76.67
CA ARG A 32 -188.56 -79.28 -75.39
C ARG A 32 -187.73 -79.95 -74.29
N ARG A 33 -187.56 -81.28 -74.32
CA ARG A 33 -186.68 -81.99 -73.39
C ARG A 33 -185.19 -81.76 -73.63
N GLN A 34 -184.77 -81.33 -74.83
CA GLN A 34 -183.35 -81.10 -75.11
C GLN A 34 -182.81 -79.77 -74.57
N TRP A 35 -183.63 -78.73 -74.34
CA TRP A 35 -183.13 -77.41 -73.93
C TRP A 35 -182.97 -77.23 -72.41
N GLU A 36 -183.78 -77.89 -71.58
CA GLU A 36 -183.70 -77.75 -70.11
C GLU A 36 -182.51 -78.48 -69.46
N GLN A 37 -181.68 -79.20 -70.22
CA GLN A 37 -180.52 -79.95 -69.70
C GLN A 37 -179.14 -79.26 -69.88
N SER A 38 -179.05 -78.00 -70.33
CA SER A 38 -177.77 -77.45 -70.82
C SER A 38 -177.03 -76.38 -69.96
N VAL A 39 -177.49 -75.97 -68.77
CA VAL A 39 -176.69 -75.09 -67.89
C VAL A 39 -176.91 -75.44 -66.40
N THR A 40 -175.83 -75.76 -65.67
CA THR A 40 -175.87 -76.23 -64.27
C THR A 40 -175.03 -75.36 -63.33
N ARG A 41 -175.33 -75.42 -62.02
CA ARG A 41 -174.74 -74.60 -60.93
C ARG A 41 -173.20 -74.62 -60.85
N SER A 42 -172.56 -75.64 -61.44
CA SER A 42 -171.11 -75.85 -61.49
C SER A 42 -170.34 -74.71 -62.17
N ASP A 43 -170.86 -74.16 -63.26
CA ASP A 43 -170.15 -73.13 -64.04
C ASP A 43 -170.07 -71.78 -63.30
N PHE A 44 -171.02 -71.51 -62.40
CA PHE A 44 -171.04 -70.29 -61.59
C PHE A 44 -170.06 -70.38 -60.40
N ASP A 45 -169.89 -71.57 -59.82
CA ASP A 45 -168.92 -71.82 -58.76
C ASP A 45 -167.47 -71.74 -59.30
N ALA A 46 -167.22 -72.19 -60.54
CA ALA A 46 -165.91 -72.05 -61.20
C ALA A 46 -165.51 -70.58 -61.43
N LEU A 47 -166.46 -69.70 -61.79
CA LEU A 47 -166.20 -68.27 -61.95
C LEU A 47 -165.86 -67.59 -60.61
N LYS A 48 -166.56 -67.98 -59.54
CA LYS A 48 -166.32 -67.47 -58.18
C LYS A 48 -164.90 -67.81 -57.70
N ASP A 49 -164.43 -69.01 -57.97
CA ASP A 49 -163.07 -69.45 -57.65
C ASP A 49 -162.00 -68.64 -58.38
N VAL A 50 -162.22 -68.28 -59.65
CA VAL A 50 -161.30 -67.42 -60.41
C VAL A 50 -161.23 -66.02 -59.83
N VAL A 51 -162.37 -65.43 -59.47
CA VAL A 51 -162.42 -64.08 -58.87
C VAL A 51 -161.72 -64.07 -57.51
N GLN A 52 -161.89 -65.11 -56.68
CA GLN A 52 -161.19 -65.24 -55.41
C GLN A 52 -159.67 -65.38 -55.58
N ARG A 53 -159.21 -66.15 -56.59
CA ARG A 53 -157.77 -66.24 -56.90
C ARG A 53 -157.21 -64.90 -57.38
N LEU A 54 -157.98 -64.13 -58.14
CA LEU A 54 -157.55 -62.84 -58.65
C LEU A 54 -157.43 -61.80 -57.53
N ALA A 55 -158.38 -61.78 -56.59
CA ALA A 55 -158.31 -60.95 -55.39
C ALA A 55 -157.07 -61.30 -54.53
N ALA A 56 -156.80 -62.58 -54.31
CA ALA A 56 -155.62 -63.03 -53.55
C ALA A 56 -154.28 -62.70 -54.25
N VAL A 57 -154.25 -62.73 -55.58
CA VAL A 57 -153.08 -62.28 -56.36
C VAL A 57 -152.92 -60.77 -56.25
N GLN A 58 -154.02 -60.01 -56.31
CA GLN A 58 -154.02 -58.56 -56.20
C GLN A 58 -153.48 -58.10 -54.83
N GLU A 59 -153.92 -58.73 -53.74
CA GLU A 59 -153.42 -58.49 -52.38
C GLU A 59 -151.91 -58.80 -52.26
N ARG A 60 -151.44 -59.88 -52.89
CA ARG A 60 -149.99 -60.18 -52.97
C ARG A 60 -149.19 -59.15 -53.77
N THR A 61 -149.76 -58.57 -54.82
CA THR A 61 -149.10 -57.47 -55.56
C THR A 61 -149.03 -56.20 -54.75
N GLU A 62 -150.08 -55.86 -53.99
CA GLU A 62 -150.05 -54.70 -53.08
C GLU A 62 -148.98 -54.87 -52.01
N GLN A 63 -148.89 -56.05 -51.38
CA GLN A 63 -147.84 -56.34 -50.39
C GLN A 63 -146.41 -56.24 -50.98
N ARG A 64 -146.21 -56.68 -52.23
CA ARG A 64 -144.90 -56.54 -52.92
C ARG A 64 -144.59 -55.10 -53.27
N LEU A 65 -145.60 -54.32 -53.65
CA LEU A 65 -145.44 -52.89 -53.90
C LEU A 65 -145.05 -52.17 -52.61
N GLU A 66 -145.73 -52.46 -51.49
CA GLU A 66 -145.36 -51.92 -50.17
C GLU A 66 -143.91 -52.23 -49.79
N GLN A 67 -143.50 -53.50 -49.89
CA GLN A 67 -142.11 -53.92 -49.64
C GLN A 67 -141.09 -53.24 -50.55
N LEU A 68 -141.44 -53.01 -51.83
CA LEU A 68 -140.61 -52.26 -52.75
C LEU A 68 -140.52 -50.79 -52.35
N THR A 69 -141.61 -50.14 -51.96
CA THR A 69 -141.57 -48.77 -51.44
C THR A 69 -140.72 -48.65 -50.19
N GLU A 70 -140.80 -49.61 -49.27
CA GLU A 70 -139.98 -49.63 -48.06
C GLU A 70 -138.48 -49.82 -48.40
N ALA A 71 -138.15 -50.75 -49.29
CA ALA A 71 -136.78 -50.93 -49.77
C ALA A 71 -136.26 -49.69 -50.52
N GLN A 72 -137.12 -49.01 -51.27
CA GLN A 72 -136.78 -47.79 -52.00
C GLN A 72 -136.57 -46.61 -51.04
N LEU A 73 -137.35 -46.53 -49.96
CA LEU A 73 -137.13 -45.56 -48.88
C LEU A 73 -135.80 -45.82 -48.16
N ALA A 74 -135.50 -47.08 -47.83
CA ALA A 74 -134.25 -47.47 -47.17
C ALA A 74 -133.02 -47.17 -48.03
N THR A 75 -133.10 -47.42 -49.34
CA THR A 75 -132.00 -47.08 -50.28
C THR A 75 -131.80 -45.58 -50.42
N VAL A 76 -132.87 -44.78 -50.47
CA VAL A 76 -132.77 -43.31 -50.45
C VAL A 76 -132.11 -42.84 -49.15
N GLN A 77 -132.45 -43.43 -48.01
CA GLN A 77 -131.81 -43.12 -46.73
C GLN A 77 -130.31 -43.50 -46.72
N SER A 78 -129.93 -44.67 -47.25
CA SER A 78 -128.52 -45.05 -47.40
C SER A 78 -127.75 -44.13 -48.35
N LEU A 79 -128.36 -43.68 -49.45
CA LEU A 79 -127.76 -42.71 -50.37
C LEU A 79 -127.58 -41.34 -49.71
N GLN A 80 -128.52 -40.90 -48.87
CA GLN A 80 -128.36 -39.68 -48.07
C GLN A 80 -127.22 -39.80 -47.06
N GLN A 81 -127.09 -40.94 -46.38
CA GLN A 81 -125.99 -41.20 -45.46
C GLN A 81 -124.64 -41.25 -46.20
N LEU A 82 -124.59 -41.85 -47.39
CA LEU A 82 -123.40 -41.86 -48.25
C LEU A 82 -123.02 -40.45 -48.71
N ALA A 83 -123.99 -39.64 -49.13
CA ALA A 83 -123.76 -38.25 -49.51
C ALA A 83 -123.21 -37.42 -48.34
N GLN A 84 -123.77 -37.59 -47.13
CA GLN A 84 -123.23 -36.96 -45.92
C GLN A 84 -121.82 -37.48 -45.57
N GLY A 85 -121.57 -38.78 -45.77
CA GLY A 85 -120.25 -39.39 -45.58
C GLY A 85 -119.21 -38.82 -46.54
N GLN A 86 -119.57 -38.66 -47.82
CA GLN A 86 -118.72 -38.02 -48.83
C GLN A 86 -118.43 -36.57 -48.48
N GLN A 87 -119.44 -35.79 -48.08
CA GLN A 87 -119.25 -34.40 -47.68
C GLN A 87 -118.28 -34.27 -46.49
N LYS A 88 -118.43 -35.11 -45.45
CA LYS A 88 -117.49 -35.15 -44.31
C LYS A 88 -116.08 -35.56 -44.74
N LEU A 89 -115.95 -36.45 -45.72
CA LEU A 89 -114.66 -36.86 -46.28
C LEU A 89 -114.00 -35.69 -47.02
N THR A 90 -114.75 -34.95 -47.83
CA THR A 90 -114.26 -33.76 -48.54
C THR A 90 -113.79 -32.69 -47.55
N GLU A 91 -114.57 -32.41 -46.50
CA GLU A 91 -114.16 -31.47 -45.44
C GLU A 91 -112.91 -31.96 -44.68
N ALA A 92 -112.79 -33.27 -44.43
CA ALA A 92 -111.59 -33.84 -43.82
C ALA A 92 -110.38 -33.74 -44.76
N GLN A 93 -110.57 -33.94 -46.07
CA GLN A 93 -109.56 -33.79 -47.11
C GLN A 93 -109.06 -32.34 -47.19
N GLU A 94 -109.95 -31.35 -47.25
CA GLU A 94 -109.59 -29.94 -47.24
C GLU A 94 -108.82 -29.54 -45.96
N ARG A 95 -109.21 -30.10 -44.80
CA ARG A 95 -108.47 -29.88 -43.54
C ARG A 95 -107.09 -30.54 -43.56
N THR A 96 -106.95 -31.71 -44.17
CA THR A 96 -105.63 -32.35 -44.32
C THR A 96 -104.74 -31.61 -45.29
N GLU A 97 -105.29 -31.08 -46.40
CA GLU A 97 -104.54 -30.24 -47.34
C GLU A 97 -104.01 -28.98 -46.66
N LYS A 98 -104.86 -28.26 -45.91
CA LYS A 98 -104.41 -27.10 -45.13
C LYS A 98 -103.32 -27.45 -44.11
N ARG A 99 -103.44 -28.58 -43.41
CA ARG A 99 -102.40 -29.05 -42.47
C ARG A 99 -101.11 -29.42 -43.19
N LEU A 100 -101.18 -30.00 -44.38
CA LEU A 100 -100.01 -30.31 -45.20
C LEU A 100 -99.31 -29.03 -45.66
N GLU A 101 -100.06 -28.00 -46.07
CA GLU A 101 -99.52 -26.68 -46.40
C GLU A 101 -98.84 -26.02 -45.18
N GLU A 102 -99.50 -26.04 -44.01
CA GLU A 102 -98.93 -25.52 -42.76
C GLU A 102 -97.64 -26.26 -42.37
N LEU A 103 -97.62 -27.59 -42.53
CA LEU A 103 -96.43 -28.42 -42.28
C LEU A 103 -95.31 -28.12 -43.27
N ALA A 104 -95.62 -27.94 -44.56
CA ALA A 104 -94.64 -27.57 -45.57
C ALA A 104 -93.98 -26.21 -45.25
N LEU A 105 -94.78 -25.21 -44.87
CA LEU A 105 -94.27 -23.90 -44.44
C LEU A 105 -93.46 -23.99 -43.13
N ALA A 106 -93.89 -24.82 -42.18
CA ALA A 106 -93.12 -25.08 -40.97
C ALA A 106 -91.77 -25.76 -41.28
N GLN A 107 -91.77 -26.70 -42.22
CA GLN A 107 -90.58 -27.41 -42.68
C GLN A 107 -89.59 -26.45 -43.36
N GLU A 108 -90.06 -25.59 -44.27
CA GLU A 108 -89.23 -24.56 -44.91
C GLU A 108 -88.60 -23.60 -43.87
N ARG A 109 -89.37 -23.20 -42.84
CA ARG A 109 -88.84 -22.40 -41.73
C ARG A 109 -87.79 -23.14 -40.92
N THR A 110 -87.99 -24.44 -40.67
CA THR A 110 -86.98 -25.24 -39.97
C THR A 110 -85.72 -25.43 -40.79
N GLU A 111 -85.83 -25.64 -42.10
CA GLU A 111 -84.68 -25.72 -43.01
C GLU A 111 -83.86 -24.44 -42.97
N LYS A 112 -84.50 -23.27 -43.08
CA LYS A 112 -83.82 -21.96 -42.93
C LYS A 112 -83.11 -21.80 -41.58
N ARG A 113 -83.76 -22.19 -40.48
CA ARG A 113 -83.14 -22.11 -39.13
C ARG A 113 -81.95 -23.07 -39.00
N VAL A 114 -82.01 -24.24 -39.63
CA VAL A 114 -80.89 -25.19 -39.65
C VAL A 114 -79.73 -24.62 -40.46
N GLU A 115 -79.98 -23.99 -41.60
CA GLU A 115 -78.94 -23.29 -42.38
C GLU A 115 -78.30 -22.13 -41.60
N GLU A 116 -79.11 -21.30 -40.93
CA GLU A 116 -78.62 -20.22 -40.06
C GLU A 116 -77.76 -20.74 -38.91
N LEU A 117 -78.17 -21.85 -38.27
CA LEU A 117 -77.41 -22.51 -37.22
C LEU A 117 -76.10 -23.08 -37.76
N ALA A 118 -76.10 -23.69 -38.95
CA ALA A 118 -74.88 -24.21 -39.58
C ALA A 118 -73.88 -23.08 -39.85
N LEU A 119 -74.33 -21.94 -40.38
CA LEU A 119 -73.48 -20.76 -40.58
C LEU A 119 -72.98 -20.16 -39.26
N ALA A 120 -73.82 -20.12 -38.23
CA ALA A 120 -73.40 -19.68 -36.90
C ALA A 120 -72.34 -20.62 -36.31
N GLN A 121 -72.50 -21.93 -36.51
CA GLN A 121 -71.58 -22.96 -36.05
C GLN A 121 -70.23 -22.85 -36.76
N GLU A 122 -70.21 -22.66 -38.08
CA GLU A 122 -68.97 -22.42 -38.85
C GLU A 122 -68.24 -21.14 -38.37
N ARG A 123 -68.99 -20.07 -38.06
CA ARG A 123 -68.40 -18.84 -37.48
C ARG A 123 -67.81 -19.09 -36.09
N THR A 124 -68.46 -19.91 -35.27
CA THR A 124 -67.90 -20.25 -33.95
C THR A 124 -66.66 -21.11 -34.05
N GLU A 125 -66.60 -22.06 -34.99
CA GLU A 125 -65.41 -22.88 -35.24
C GLU A 125 -64.23 -22.00 -35.65
N LYS A 126 -64.42 -21.06 -36.60
CA LYS A 126 -63.37 -20.10 -36.99
C LYS A 126 -62.87 -19.26 -35.82
N ARG A 127 -63.77 -18.78 -34.94
CA ARG A 127 -63.37 -18.01 -33.74
C ARG A 127 -62.63 -18.87 -32.72
N LEU A 128 -62.98 -20.16 -32.60
CA LEU A 128 -62.27 -21.10 -31.74
C LEU A 128 -60.85 -21.37 -32.28
N ASP A 129 -60.68 -21.51 -33.59
CA ASP A 129 -59.36 -21.65 -34.21
C ASP A 129 -58.50 -20.40 -34.00
N GLU A 130 -59.07 -19.20 -34.19
CA GLU A 130 -58.40 -17.93 -33.90
C GLU A 130 -57.99 -17.80 -32.42
N LEU A 131 -58.87 -18.19 -31.51
CA LEU A 131 -58.60 -18.22 -30.06
C LEU A 131 -57.49 -19.20 -29.72
N SER A 132 -57.50 -20.40 -30.30
CA SER A 132 -56.45 -21.40 -30.10
C SER A 132 -55.09 -20.88 -30.55
N LEU A 133 -55.05 -20.23 -31.71
CA LEU A 133 -53.82 -19.64 -32.26
C LEU A 133 -53.34 -18.44 -31.44
N ALA A 134 -54.25 -17.62 -30.92
CA ALA A 134 -53.92 -16.55 -29.99
C ALA A 134 -53.37 -17.09 -28.66
N GLN A 135 -53.94 -18.18 -28.15
CA GLN A 135 -53.48 -18.84 -26.92
C GLN A 135 -52.07 -19.42 -27.10
N GLN A 136 -51.79 -20.08 -28.23
CA GLN A 136 -50.44 -20.56 -28.56
C GLN A 136 -49.41 -19.42 -28.57
N LYS A 137 -49.74 -18.29 -29.24
CA LYS A 137 -48.86 -17.11 -29.27
C LYS A 137 -48.62 -16.54 -27.88
N LEU A 138 -49.63 -16.54 -27.01
CA LEU A 138 -49.50 -16.08 -25.64
C LEU A 138 -48.57 -16.99 -24.83
N THR A 139 -48.69 -18.31 -24.99
CA THR A 139 -47.79 -19.29 -24.37
C THR A 139 -46.35 -19.08 -24.81
N GLU A 140 -46.10 -18.93 -26.11
CA GLU A 140 -44.75 -18.63 -26.62
C GLU A 140 -44.20 -17.29 -26.08
N ALA A 141 -45.04 -16.27 -25.96
CA ALA A 141 -44.65 -14.99 -25.40
C ALA A 141 -44.31 -15.12 -23.90
N GLN A 142 -45.06 -15.91 -23.14
CA GLN A 142 -44.77 -16.23 -21.74
C GLN A 142 -43.44 -16.97 -21.62
N GLU A 143 -43.20 -18.03 -22.38
CA GLU A 143 -41.92 -18.76 -22.36
C GLU A 143 -40.71 -17.87 -22.69
N ARG A 144 -40.86 -16.94 -23.64
CA ARG A 144 -39.82 -15.95 -23.95
C ARG A 144 -39.59 -14.97 -22.79
N THR A 145 -40.65 -14.63 -22.07
CA THR A 145 -40.56 -13.72 -20.93
C THR A 145 -39.88 -14.41 -19.75
N ASP A 146 -40.20 -15.67 -19.49
CA ASP A 146 -39.58 -16.48 -18.45
C ASP A 146 -38.08 -16.65 -18.71
N LYS A 147 -37.67 -16.96 -19.95
CA LYS A 147 -36.24 -17.01 -20.32
C LYS A 147 -35.52 -15.68 -20.09
N ARG A 148 -36.14 -14.55 -20.42
CA ARG A 148 -35.56 -13.22 -20.17
C ARG A 148 -35.44 -12.92 -18.68
N LEU A 149 -36.40 -13.36 -17.86
CA LEU A 149 -36.34 -13.22 -16.41
C LEU A 149 -35.21 -14.05 -15.81
N GLU A 150 -34.99 -15.28 -16.30
CA GLU A 150 -33.85 -16.12 -15.90
C GLU A 150 -32.51 -15.47 -16.27
N GLU A 151 -32.38 -14.94 -17.50
CA GLU A 151 -31.18 -14.23 -17.94
C GLU A 151 -30.90 -12.98 -17.08
N LEU A 152 -31.94 -12.21 -16.76
CA LEU A 152 -31.84 -11.04 -15.88
C LEU A 152 -31.42 -11.44 -14.46
N ALA A 153 -31.98 -12.51 -13.91
CA ALA A 153 -31.61 -13.01 -12.59
C ALA A 153 -30.12 -13.42 -12.54
N LEU A 154 -29.64 -14.11 -13.58
CA LEU A 154 -28.22 -14.47 -13.70
C LEU A 154 -27.33 -13.24 -13.88
N ALA A 155 -27.75 -12.26 -14.68
CA ALA A 155 -27.03 -11.00 -14.84
C ALA A 155 -26.95 -10.24 -13.51
N GLN A 156 -28.04 -10.22 -12.75
CA GLN A 156 -28.12 -9.57 -11.45
C GLN A 156 -27.20 -10.23 -10.42
N GLN A 157 -27.19 -11.57 -10.36
CA GLN A 157 -26.26 -12.32 -9.51
C GLN A 157 -24.78 -12.05 -9.88
N ARG A 158 -24.48 -11.92 -11.17
CA ARG A 158 -23.12 -11.55 -11.63
C ARG A 158 -22.77 -10.12 -11.21
N THR A 159 -23.71 -9.19 -11.28
CA THR A 159 -23.46 -7.81 -10.81
C THR A 159 -23.27 -7.74 -9.31
N GLU A 160 -24.03 -8.48 -8.52
CA GLU A 160 -23.84 -8.56 -7.06
C GLU A 160 -22.43 -9.07 -6.72
N LYS A 161 -21.98 -10.17 -7.34
CA LYS A 161 -20.60 -10.66 -7.15
C LYS A 161 -19.54 -9.63 -7.50
N ARG A 162 -19.72 -8.88 -8.59
CA ARG A 162 -18.79 -7.81 -8.99
C ARG A 162 -18.78 -6.65 -7.99
N VAL A 163 -19.94 -6.32 -7.41
CA VAL A 163 -20.04 -5.29 -6.36
C VAL A 163 -19.31 -5.75 -5.09
N ASP A 164 -19.46 -7.01 -4.69
CA ASP A 164 -18.74 -7.59 -3.54
C ASP A 164 -17.22 -7.59 -3.77
N GLU A 165 -16.77 -7.98 -4.96
CA GLU A 165 -15.34 -7.94 -5.34
C GLU A 165 -14.79 -6.50 -5.31
N LEU A 166 -15.56 -5.53 -5.80
CA LEU A 166 -15.19 -4.11 -5.75
C LEU A 166 -15.12 -3.60 -4.30
N ALA A 167 -16.06 -4.00 -3.43
CA ALA A 167 -16.03 -3.62 -2.02
C ALA A 167 -14.78 -4.17 -1.31
N LEU A 168 -14.41 -5.43 -1.58
CA LEU A 168 -13.18 -6.03 -1.06
C LEU A 168 -11.92 -5.35 -1.62
N ALA A 169 -11.91 -4.99 -2.90
CA ALA A 169 -10.82 -4.23 -3.50
C ALA A 169 -10.69 -2.84 -2.85
N GLN A 170 -11.81 -2.17 -2.61
CA GLN A 170 -11.85 -0.87 -1.95
C GLN A 170 -11.27 -0.94 -0.52
N GLN A 171 -11.68 -1.91 0.29
CA GLN A 171 -11.10 -2.12 1.64
C GLN A 171 -9.59 -2.37 1.59
N ARG A 172 -9.10 -3.11 0.58
CA ARG A 172 -7.65 -3.34 0.42
C ARG A 172 -6.91 -2.05 0.06
N THR A 173 -7.49 -1.21 -0.79
CA THR A 173 -6.91 0.11 -1.09
C THR A 173 -6.94 1.05 0.10
N GLU A 174 -8.00 1.06 0.90
CA GLU A 174 -8.07 1.87 2.14
C GLU A 174 -6.96 1.48 3.11
N LYS A 175 -6.78 0.17 3.38
CA LYS A 175 -5.68 -0.32 4.23
C LYS A 175 -4.29 0.08 3.71
N ARG A 176 -4.06 -0.03 2.40
CA ARG A 176 -2.79 0.41 1.80
C ARG A 176 -2.58 1.92 1.95
N LEU A 177 -3.65 2.71 1.86
CA LEU A 177 -3.59 4.16 2.04
C LEU A 177 -3.22 4.52 3.48
N GLU A 178 -3.78 3.82 4.46
CA GLU A 178 -3.44 3.98 5.88
C GLU A 178 -1.96 3.63 6.16
N GLU A 179 -1.47 2.51 5.60
CA GLU A 179 -0.07 2.11 5.72
C GLU A 179 0.88 3.16 5.09
N LEU A 180 0.52 3.70 3.92
CA LEU A 180 1.27 4.77 3.27
C LEU A 180 1.28 6.05 4.09
N ALA A 181 0.15 6.45 4.70
CA ALA A 181 0.07 7.62 5.56
C ALA A 181 0.98 7.48 6.79
N LEU A 182 1.00 6.29 7.42
CA LEU A 182 1.90 6.00 8.54
C LEU A 182 3.37 6.01 8.11
N ALA A 183 3.69 5.46 6.93
CA ALA A 183 5.05 5.50 6.39
C ALA A 183 5.49 6.95 6.11
N GLN A 184 4.60 7.77 5.55
CA GLN A 184 4.86 9.18 5.29
C GLN A 184 5.13 9.96 6.59
N GLN A 185 4.32 9.76 7.63
CA GLN A 185 4.54 10.38 8.93
C GLN A 185 5.90 9.99 9.54
N ARG A 186 6.32 8.72 9.38
CA ARG A 186 7.66 8.27 9.82
C ARG A 186 8.76 8.93 9.01
N THR A 187 8.59 9.10 7.70
CA THR A 187 9.58 9.80 6.87
C THR A 187 9.69 11.28 7.23
N GLU A 188 8.57 11.96 7.52
CA GLU A 188 8.57 13.36 7.97
C GLU A 188 9.38 13.51 9.27
N LYS A 189 9.12 12.66 10.29
CA LYS A 189 9.90 12.68 11.53
C LYS A 189 11.40 12.46 11.31
N ARG A 190 11.77 11.52 10.43
CA ARG A 190 13.19 11.29 10.10
C ARG A 190 13.84 12.49 9.41
N VAL A 191 13.10 13.19 8.54
CA VAL A 191 13.58 14.41 7.89
C VAL A 191 13.79 15.53 8.91
N GLU A 192 12.86 15.70 9.86
CA GLU A 192 13.01 16.67 10.96
C GLU A 192 14.24 16.35 11.83
N GLU A 193 14.44 15.08 12.21
CA GLU A 193 15.62 14.64 12.97
C GLU A 193 16.93 14.91 12.21
N LEU A 194 16.96 14.64 10.90
CA LEU A 194 18.11 14.92 10.05
C LEU A 194 18.39 16.42 9.95
N ALA A 195 17.36 17.26 9.82
CA ALA A 195 17.51 18.71 9.79
C ALA A 195 18.11 19.24 11.11
N LEU A 196 17.65 18.73 12.26
CA LEU A 196 18.23 19.06 13.56
C LEU A 196 19.68 18.58 13.71
N ALA A 197 19.99 17.38 13.22
CA ALA A 197 21.36 16.87 13.21
C ALA A 197 22.28 17.73 12.33
N GLN A 198 21.79 18.14 11.16
CA GLN A 198 22.51 19.02 10.23
C GLN A 198 22.82 20.38 10.87
N GLN A 199 21.83 21.00 11.54
CA GLN A 199 22.02 22.26 12.26
C GLN A 199 23.07 22.12 13.38
N ARG A 200 23.10 20.99 14.09
CA ARG A 200 24.12 20.72 15.11
C ARG A 200 25.52 20.57 14.50
N THR A 201 25.64 19.90 13.36
CA THR A 201 26.93 19.79 12.65
C THR A 201 27.40 21.14 12.14
N GLU A 202 26.51 21.98 11.62
CA GLU A 202 26.84 23.32 11.14
C GLU A 202 27.39 24.20 12.29
N LYS A 203 26.73 24.20 13.45
CA LYS A 203 27.24 24.87 14.65
C LYS A 203 28.61 24.35 15.11
N ARG A 204 28.88 23.05 14.98
CA ARG A 204 30.21 22.48 15.29
C ARG A 204 31.27 22.95 14.30
N PHE A 205 30.92 23.06 13.02
CA PHE A 205 31.84 23.60 12.00
C PHE A 205 32.16 25.08 12.25
N GLU A 206 31.17 25.89 12.63
CA GLU A 206 31.40 27.29 13.03
C GLU A 206 32.36 27.39 14.22
N GLN A 207 32.16 26.55 15.25
CA GLN A 207 33.06 26.50 16.41
C GLN A 207 34.47 26.06 16.04
N LEU A 208 34.60 25.08 15.14
CA LEU A 208 35.90 24.61 14.66
C LEU A 208 36.62 25.71 13.87
N ALA A 209 35.90 26.44 13.00
CA ALA A 209 36.46 27.57 12.25
C ALA A 209 37.00 28.65 13.19
N LEU A 210 36.23 29.04 14.22
CA LEU A 210 36.69 30.00 15.23
C LEU A 210 37.89 29.49 16.04
N ALA A 211 37.95 28.19 16.35
CA ALA A 211 39.10 27.60 17.02
C ALA A 211 40.35 27.60 16.12
N HIS A 212 40.17 27.40 14.82
CA HIS A 212 41.24 27.45 13.84
C HIS A 212 41.81 28.86 13.71
N GLU A 213 40.95 29.88 13.57
CA GLU A 213 41.36 31.29 13.52
C GLU A 213 42.16 31.70 14.77
N ARG A 214 41.72 31.25 15.96
CA ARG A 214 42.48 31.48 17.20
C ARG A 214 43.83 30.76 17.21
N LEU A 215 43.93 29.56 16.64
CA LEU A 215 45.19 28.85 16.52
C LEU A 215 46.14 29.56 15.57
N GLU A 216 45.66 30.07 14.44
CA GLU A 216 46.45 30.88 13.51
C GLU A 216 47.03 32.11 14.22
N GLN A 217 46.20 32.86 14.96
CA GLN A 217 46.67 33.99 15.75
C GLN A 217 47.75 33.59 16.77
N ARG A 218 47.60 32.45 17.44
CA ARG A 218 48.62 31.94 18.39
C ARG A 218 49.92 31.55 17.68
N PHE A 219 49.85 31.01 16.47
CA PHE A 219 51.05 30.71 15.68
C PHE A 219 51.77 31.99 15.26
N GLU A 220 51.04 33.03 14.87
CA GLU A 220 51.64 34.34 14.57
C GLU A 220 52.32 34.95 15.81
N GLU A 221 51.64 34.96 16.96
CA GLU A 221 52.23 35.42 18.23
C GLU A 221 53.50 34.66 18.60
N LEU A 222 53.51 33.34 18.40
CA LEU A 222 54.65 32.48 18.73
C LEU A 222 55.82 32.68 17.76
N ALA A 223 55.52 32.89 16.48
CA ALA A 223 56.53 33.25 15.47
C ALA A 223 57.20 34.60 15.81
N GLU A 224 56.43 35.61 16.20
CA GLU A 224 56.98 36.89 16.66
C GLU A 224 57.83 36.73 17.93
N ALA A 225 57.35 35.95 18.91
CA ALA A 225 58.08 35.70 20.15
C ALA A 225 59.41 34.96 19.89
N GLN A 226 59.41 34.01 18.96
CA GLN A 226 60.62 33.32 18.51
C GLN A 226 61.60 34.31 17.87
N GLN A 227 61.15 35.15 16.93
CA GLN A 227 62.00 36.14 16.28
C GLN A 227 62.63 37.13 17.28
N ARG A 228 61.86 37.57 18.29
CA ARG A 228 62.39 38.42 19.38
C ARG A 228 63.43 37.69 20.22
N THR A 229 63.24 36.39 20.44
CA THR A 229 64.18 35.56 21.20
C THR A 229 65.48 35.34 20.42
N GLU A 230 65.39 35.06 19.12
CA GLU A 230 66.55 34.96 18.22
C GLU A 230 67.37 36.25 18.23
N LYS A 231 66.72 37.41 18.09
CA LYS A 231 67.40 38.71 18.16
C LYS A 231 68.09 38.94 19.51
N ARG A 232 67.44 38.61 20.64
CA ARG A 232 68.06 38.70 21.97
C ARG A 232 69.27 37.77 22.11
N PHE A 233 69.20 36.60 21.50
CA PHE A 233 70.32 35.65 21.50
C PHE A 233 71.51 36.19 20.72
N GLU A 234 71.29 36.79 19.55
CA GLU A 234 72.34 37.48 18.78
C GLU A 234 72.98 38.62 19.59
N GLU A 235 72.17 39.48 20.22
CA GLU A 235 72.65 40.56 21.08
C GLU A 235 73.49 40.04 22.26
N MET A 236 73.07 38.92 22.86
CA MET A 236 73.81 38.25 23.93
C MET A 236 75.14 37.68 23.46
N LEU A 237 75.21 37.06 22.27
CA LEU A 237 76.46 36.57 21.70
C LEU A 237 77.46 37.71 21.47
N VAL A 238 76.98 38.85 20.97
CA VAL A 238 77.81 40.06 20.82
C VAL A 238 78.31 40.56 22.18
N ALA A 239 77.45 40.59 23.20
CA ALA A 239 77.85 40.97 24.56
C ALA A 239 78.88 40.00 25.16
N GLN A 240 78.70 38.69 24.95
CA GLN A 240 79.65 37.66 25.41
C GLN A 240 81.01 37.85 24.73
N ALA A 241 81.06 38.07 23.41
CA ALA A 241 82.29 38.31 22.68
C ALA A 241 83.04 39.55 23.20
N ARG A 242 82.33 40.65 23.48
CA ARG A 242 82.90 41.85 24.09
C ARG A 242 83.45 41.58 25.48
N MET A 243 82.72 40.81 26.29
CA MET A 243 83.16 40.42 27.64
C MET A 243 84.43 39.57 27.57
N GLN A 244 84.52 38.63 26.62
CA GLN A 244 85.70 37.80 26.44
C GLN A 244 86.93 38.65 26.08
N LEU A 245 86.78 39.62 25.18
CA LEU A 245 87.84 40.58 24.85
C LEU A 245 88.26 41.42 26.07
N ALA A 246 87.29 41.89 26.87
CA ALA A 246 87.58 42.66 28.08
C ALA A 246 88.36 41.84 29.12
N ILE A 247 88.03 40.54 29.26
CA ILE A 247 88.76 39.61 30.13
C ILE A 247 90.20 39.40 29.64
N GLU A 248 90.41 39.23 28.33
CA GLU A 248 91.75 39.11 27.75
C GLU A 248 92.60 40.35 28.00
N GLN A 249 92.02 41.54 27.81
CA GLN A 249 92.69 42.81 28.10
C GLN A 249 93.02 42.96 29.60
N LEU A 250 92.09 42.58 30.48
CA LEU A 250 92.33 42.60 31.93
C LEU A 250 93.45 41.63 32.32
N ALA A 251 93.47 40.43 31.75
CA ALA A 251 94.51 39.44 31.99
C ALA A 251 95.90 39.95 31.54
N ALA A 252 95.97 40.59 30.37
CA ALA A 252 97.19 41.23 29.87
C ALA A 252 97.66 42.37 30.79
N GLY A 253 96.74 43.24 31.21
CA GLY A 253 97.01 44.33 32.15
C GLY A 253 97.55 43.83 33.50
N LEU A 254 96.96 42.76 34.04
CA LEU A 254 97.43 42.12 35.27
C LEU A 254 98.85 41.54 35.12
N GLY A 255 99.17 40.98 33.95
CA GLY A 255 100.51 40.54 33.60
C GLY A 255 101.54 41.68 33.65
N ALA A 256 101.22 42.82 33.04
CA ALA A 256 102.09 44.00 33.05
C ALA A 256 102.30 44.56 34.47
N VAL A 257 101.24 44.64 35.29
CA VAL A 257 101.34 45.06 36.70
C VAL A 257 102.26 44.13 37.48
N ARG A 258 102.12 42.81 37.32
CA ARG A 258 103.02 41.83 37.97
C ARG A 258 104.48 42.06 37.58
N GLN A 259 104.77 42.35 36.32
CA GLN A 259 106.12 42.63 35.85
C GLN A 259 106.68 43.93 36.46
N GLN A 260 105.88 44.99 36.53
CA GLN A 260 106.27 46.27 37.14
C GLN A 260 106.52 46.12 38.65
N VAL A 261 105.65 45.41 39.37
CA VAL A 261 105.85 45.11 40.80
C VAL A 261 107.14 44.31 41.01
N GLY A 262 107.43 43.33 40.15
CA GLY A 262 108.72 42.61 40.17
C GLY A 262 109.92 43.54 39.91
N GLY A 263 109.77 44.54 39.03
CA GLY A 263 110.77 45.58 38.80
C GLY A 263 111.01 46.46 40.03
N LEU A 264 109.94 46.95 40.66
CA LEU A 264 110.00 47.77 41.88
C LEU A 264 110.67 47.01 43.03
N ALA A 265 110.33 45.73 43.22
CA ALA A 265 110.95 44.89 44.24
C ALA A 265 112.48 44.83 44.07
N ARG A 266 112.99 44.75 42.84
CA ARG A 266 114.44 44.81 42.55
C ARG A 266 115.04 46.18 42.87
N SER A 267 114.38 47.28 42.48
CA SER A 267 114.86 48.64 42.78
C SER A 267 114.98 48.90 44.28
N VAL A 268 114.03 48.40 45.09
CA VAL A 268 114.11 48.50 46.55
C VAL A 268 115.30 47.70 47.10
N GLY A 269 115.58 46.52 46.53
CA GLY A 269 116.79 45.75 46.84
C GLY A 269 118.09 46.50 46.54
N TYR A 270 118.19 47.11 45.35
CA TYR A 270 119.35 47.93 44.98
C TYR A 270 119.49 49.19 45.86
N ALA A 271 118.40 49.78 46.33
CA ALA A 271 118.45 50.91 47.24
C ALA A 271 119.12 50.53 48.57
N LEU A 272 118.74 49.38 49.16
CA LEU A 272 119.36 48.89 50.40
C LEU A 272 120.86 48.63 50.22
N GLU A 273 121.24 48.01 49.11
CA GLU A 273 122.66 47.79 48.78
C GLU A 273 123.42 49.11 48.59
N ASN A 274 122.80 50.11 47.95
CA ASN A 274 123.42 51.43 47.82
C ASN A 274 123.63 52.13 49.18
N GLU A 275 122.68 52.01 50.11
CA GLU A 275 122.89 52.50 51.48
C GLU A 275 124.03 51.76 52.17
N ALA A 276 124.12 50.44 51.97
CA ALA A 276 125.23 49.65 52.48
C ALA A 276 126.58 50.19 51.99
N TYR A 277 126.74 50.50 50.70
CA TYR A 277 128.00 51.07 50.20
C TYR A 277 128.41 52.37 50.88
N ARG A 278 127.43 53.21 51.27
CA ARG A 278 127.71 54.52 51.89
C ARG A 278 128.05 54.40 53.36
N HIS A 279 127.28 53.60 54.11
CA HIS A 279 127.34 53.60 55.56
C HIS A 279 128.24 52.50 56.14
N LEU A 280 128.41 51.40 55.41
CA LEU A 280 129.14 50.24 55.90
C LEU A 280 130.61 50.54 56.25
N PRO A 281 131.38 51.34 55.48
CA PRO A 281 132.77 51.65 55.83
C PRO A 281 132.96 52.30 57.20
N ASP A 282 132.17 53.34 57.49
CA ASP A 282 132.24 54.07 58.76
C ASP A 282 131.74 53.20 59.92
N PHE A 283 130.66 52.45 59.70
CA PHE A 283 130.10 51.57 60.71
C PHE A 283 131.03 50.42 61.09
N LEU A 284 131.67 49.77 60.09
CA LEU A 284 132.64 48.71 60.31
C LEU A 284 133.86 49.19 61.09
N LYS A 285 134.34 50.40 60.79
CA LYS A 285 135.46 51.02 61.52
C LYS A 285 135.08 51.33 62.96
N ALA A 286 133.92 51.95 63.18
CA ALA A 286 133.47 52.38 64.50
C ALA A 286 133.13 51.20 65.44
N LYS A 287 132.43 50.18 64.93
CA LYS A 287 131.90 49.08 65.76
C LYS A 287 132.78 47.84 65.80
N TYR A 288 133.48 47.54 64.70
CA TYR A 288 134.25 46.30 64.54
C TYR A 288 135.76 46.52 64.36
N GLY A 289 136.23 47.77 64.32
CA GLY A 289 137.64 48.09 64.09
C GLY A 289 138.14 47.69 62.70
N ILE A 290 137.23 47.51 61.74
CA ILE A 290 137.56 47.09 60.37
C ILE A 290 137.65 48.34 59.50
N GLU A 291 138.84 48.66 59.01
CA GLU A 291 139.09 49.78 58.12
C GLU A 291 138.93 49.35 56.66
N VAL A 292 138.01 49.99 55.93
CA VAL A 292 137.83 49.74 54.51
C VAL A 292 138.91 50.48 53.73
N LEU A 293 139.78 49.73 53.03
CA LEU A 293 140.91 50.25 52.27
C LEU A 293 140.50 50.75 50.88
N GLU A 294 139.48 50.13 50.31
CA GLU A 294 138.94 50.46 48.99
C GLU A 294 137.42 50.50 49.02
N ARG A 295 136.85 51.33 48.13
CA ARG A 295 135.41 51.44 47.99
C ARG A 295 134.77 50.06 47.78
N ILE A 296 133.76 49.76 48.59
CA ILE A 296 132.96 48.55 48.44
C ILE A 296 132.17 48.64 47.12
N VAL A 297 132.22 47.57 46.33
CA VAL A 297 131.57 47.47 45.01
C VAL A 297 130.81 46.16 44.90
N ARG A 298 129.83 46.12 43.99
CA ARG A 298 129.30 44.85 43.47
C ARG A 298 130.35 44.24 42.55
N ALA A 299 130.64 42.96 42.74
CA ALA A 299 131.61 42.23 41.95
C ALA A 299 131.04 40.88 41.49
N GLU A 300 131.59 40.36 40.38
CA GLU A 300 131.39 38.98 39.98
C GLU A 300 132.72 38.24 40.19
N ILE A 301 132.70 37.21 41.02
CA ILE A 301 133.89 36.43 41.38
C ILE A 301 133.56 34.96 41.13
N GLU A 302 134.34 34.30 40.26
CA GLU A 302 134.13 32.90 39.86
C GLU A 302 132.67 32.56 39.48
N GLY A 303 132.01 33.48 38.75
CA GLY A 303 130.63 33.33 38.28
C GLY A 303 129.55 33.54 39.35
N ARG A 304 129.90 33.99 40.56
CA ARG A 304 128.95 34.39 41.61
C ARG A 304 128.89 35.92 41.74
N GLU A 305 127.68 36.44 41.76
CA GLU A 305 127.42 37.85 42.05
C GLU A 305 127.54 38.11 43.55
N VAL A 306 128.45 39.00 43.92
CA VAL A 306 128.68 39.44 45.30
C VAL A 306 128.20 40.88 45.43
N ASN A 307 127.20 41.12 46.29
CA ASN A 307 126.62 42.45 46.44
C ASN A 307 127.62 43.46 47.05
N LEU A 308 128.37 43.04 48.05
CA LEU A 308 129.32 43.89 48.78
C LEU A 308 130.70 43.24 48.75
N PHE A 309 131.63 43.78 47.97
CA PHE A 309 133.01 43.31 47.92
C PHE A 309 133.99 44.46 48.09
N GLY A 310 135.02 44.30 48.93
CA GLY A 310 136.05 45.32 49.09
C GLY A 310 137.24 44.86 49.92
N ARG A 311 138.38 45.54 49.79
CA ARG A 311 139.58 45.28 50.61
C ARG A 311 139.46 46.00 51.94
N VAL A 312 139.75 45.28 53.02
CA VAL A 312 139.64 45.77 54.40
C VAL A 312 140.88 45.43 55.21
N ARG A 313 141.10 46.16 56.30
CA ARG A 313 142.16 45.91 57.27
C ARG A 313 141.57 45.76 58.66
N LYS A 314 141.95 44.71 59.36
CA LYS A 314 141.56 44.48 60.76
C LYS A 314 142.79 44.05 61.54
N ASP A 315 143.03 44.66 62.70
CA ASP A 315 144.15 44.32 63.60
C ASP A 315 145.54 44.27 62.90
N GLY A 316 145.73 45.12 61.88
CA GLY A 316 146.97 45.20 61.09
C GLY A 316 147.08 44.22 59.91
N GLN A 317 146.12 43.29 59.73
CA GLN A 317 146.09 42.34 58.61
C GLN A 317 145.14 42.81 57.49
N GLU A 318 145.60 42.76 56.24
CA GLU A 318 144.76 43.02 55.07
C GLU A 318 143.96 41.77 54.69
N MET A 319 142.66 41.96 54.46
CA MET A 319 141.65 40.93 54.25
C MET A 319 140.62 41.43 53.22
N HIS A 320 139.70 40.56 52.79
CA HIS A 320 138.59 40.96 51.93
C HIS A 320 137.26 40.93 52.69
N LEU A 321 136.33 41.80 52.32
CA LEU A 321 134.96 41.80 52.78
C LEU A 321 134.09 41.20 51.67
N VAL A 322 133.23 40.26 52.03
CA VAL A 322 132.23 39.67 51.14
C VAL A 322 130.89 39.80 51.81
N GLY A 323 129.90 40.35 51.11
CA GLY A 323 128.60 40.52 51.68
C GLY A 323 127.42 40.47 50.74
N GLU A 324 126.27 40.15 51.34
CA GLU A 324 124.96 40.00 50.72
C GLU A 324 124.03 41.08 51.27
N SER A 325 123.24 41.69 50.38
CA SER A 325 122.19 42.63 50.75
C SER A 325 120.83 41.98 50.56
N VAL A 326 120.05 41.84 51.63
CA VAL A 326 118.71 41.26 51.58
C VAL A 326 117.73 42.12 52.37
N LEU A 327 116.60 42.52 51.77
CA LEU A 327 115.65 43.42 52.45
C LEU A 327 115.13 42.85 53.78
N ARG A 328 114.91 41.54 53.84
CA ARG A 328 114.47 40.85 55.04
C ARG A 328 115.21 39.53 55.16
N LEU A 329 115.90 39.34 56.27
CA LEU A 329 116.55 38.08 56.59
C LEU A 329 115.56 37.23 57.40
N ASP A 330 114.73 36.47 56.69
CA ASP A 330 113.76 35.54 57.27
C ASP A 330 113.89 34.09 56.76
N ASP A 331 114.73 33.87 55.76
CA ASP A 331 115.09 32.57 55.19
C ASP A 331 116.52 32.16 55.59
N ARG A 332 116.68 30.93 56.07
CA ARG A 332 117.97 30.31 56.40
C ARG A 332 118.84 30.09 55.16
N SER A 333 118.23 29.92 53.99
CA SER A 333 118.96 29.70 52.73
C SER A 333 119.95 30.84 52.46
N LYS A 334 119.63 32.07 52.86
CA LYS A 334 120.47 33.25 52.69
C LYS A 334 121.78 33.20 53.46
N LEU A 335 121.77 32.63 54.66
CA LEU A 335 123.00 32.41 55.43
C LEU A 335 123.88 31.32 54.79
N THR A 336 123.27 30.30 54.18
CA THR A 336 124.02 29.27 53.46
C THR A 336 124.59 29.81 52.15
N GLN A 337 123.82 30.58 51.38
CA GLN A 337 124.27 31.22 50.14
C GLN A 337 125.44 32.18 50.38
N LEU A 338 125.38 32.98 51.45
CA LEU A 338 126.50 33.86 51.80
C LEU A 338 127.73 33.04 52.18
N GLN A 339 127.60 31.97 52.96
CA GLN A 339 128.74 31.10 53.29
C GLN A 339 129.38 30.51 52.04
N GLU A 340 128.60 29.91 51.14
CA GLU A 340 129.14 29.34 49.90
C GLU A 340 129.86 30.39 49.05
N THR A 341 129.35 31.62 49.05
CA THR A 341 129.97 32.72 48.30
C THR A 341 131.26 33.17 48.96
N VAL A 342 131.33 33.19 50.29
CA VAL A 342 132.54 33.48 51.06
C VAL A 342 133.60 32.43 50.79
N ASP A 343 133.25 31.15 50.83
CA ASP A 343 134.18 30.03 50.58
C ASP A 343 134.80 30.15 49.16
N VAL A 344 133.97 30.41 48.15
CA VAL A 344 134.43 30.60 46.75
C VAL A 344 135.35 31.82 46.62
N VAL A 345 135.01 32.94 47.27
CA VAL A 345 135.80 34.16 47.19
C VAL A 345 137.12 34.02 47.95
N GLU A 346 137.12 33.35 49.11
CA GLU A 346 138.32 33.08 49.91
C GLU A 346 139.35 32.27 49.13
N ASP A 347 138.90 31.22 48.42
CA ASP A 347 139.73 30.44 47.51
C ASP A 347 140.28 31.28 46.34
N ALA A 348 139.46 32.17 45.78
CA ALA A 348 139.85 33.01 44.65
C ALA A 348 140.85 34.13 45.01
N VAL A 349 140.68 34.76 46.17
CA VAL A 349 141.55 35.88 46.61
C VAL A 349 142.77 35.41 47.42
N GLY A 350 142.80 34.15 47.85
CA GLY A 350 143.94 33.53 48.52
C GLY A 350 144.24 34.12 49.90
N GLY A 351 143.22 34.60 50.63
CA GLY A 351 143.37 35.25 51.93
C GLY A 351 142.04 35.38 52.68
N PRO A 352 142.08 35.73 53.98
CA PRO A 352 140.91 35.69 54.84
C PRO A 352 139.81 36.66 54.39
N VAL A 353 138.57 36.20 54.55
CA VAL A 353 137.36 36.95 54.17
C VAL A 353 136.49 37.24 55.39
N ILE A 354 135.97 38.46 55.49
CA ILE A 354 134.97 38.85 56.48
C ILE A 354 133.57 38.77 55.83
N PRO A 355 132.71 37.83 56.26
CA PRO A 355 131.33 37.76 55.80
C PRO A 355 130.45 38.84 56.45
N VAL A 356 129.80 39.65 55.62
CA VAL A 356 128.88 40.72 56.06
C VAL A 356 127.51 40.53 55.42
N LEU A 357 126.45 40.55 56.21
CA LEU A 357 125.08 40.52 55.70
C LEU A 357 124.37 41.80 56.09
N VAL A 358 123.91 42.54 55.09
CA VAL A 358 123.16 43.77 55.28
C VAL A 358 121.68 43.49 55.06
N THR A 359 120.85 43.89 56.03
CA THR A 359 119.40 43.67 55.96
C THR A 359 118.62 44.80 56.59
N HIS A 360 117.38 45.06 56.15
CA HIS A 360 116.55 46.02 56.90
C HIS A 360 116.00 45.39 58.18
N PHE A 361 115.77 44.07 58.19
CA PHE A 361 115.24 43.35 59.35
C PHE A 361 115.72 41.90 59.37
N ALA A 362 116.14 41.41 60.52
CA ALA A 362 116.49 40.01 60.73
C ALA A 362 115.68 39.38 61.85
N LYS A 363 115.27 38.11 61.67
CA LYS A 363 114.72 37.32 62.77
C LYS A 363 115.80 36.98 63.79
N LYS A 364 115.44 37.02 65.08
CA LYS A 364 116.37 36.77 66.19
C LYS A 364 117.12 35.43 66.08
N ASP A 365 116.44 34.36 65.67
CA ASP A 365 117.05 33.04 65.51
C ASP A 365 118.09 33.00 64.37
N LEU A 366 117.95 33.86 63.36
CA LEU A 366 118.90 33.99 62.26
C LEU A 366 120.09 34.87 62.61
N LEU A 367 119.88 35.94 63.38
CA LEU A 367 120.97 36.75 63.94
C LEU A 367 121.92 35.89 64.77
N GLU A 368 121.37 35.12 65.72
CA GLU A 368 122.15 34.23 66.58
C GLU A 368 122.90 33.15 65.78
N LYS A 369 122.36 32.72 64.64
CA LYS A 369 123.02 31.73 63.77
C LYS A 369 124.12 32.32 62.91
N ALA A 370 123.90 33.51 62.39
CA ALA A 370 124.90 34.21 61.61
C ALA A 370 126.11 34.55 62.48
N GLU A 371 125.88 35.03 63.70
CA GLU A 371 126.94 35.30 64.69
C GLU A 371 127.75 34.03 65.03
N LYS A 372 127.07 32.89 65.23
CA LYS A 372 127.74 31.58 65.42
C LYS A 372 128.60 31.13 64.24
N ARG A 373 128.34 31.63 63.03
CA ARG A 373 129.13 31.36 61.82
C ARG A 373 130.21 32.42 61.58
N GLY A 374 130.40 33.36 62.51
CA GLY A 374 131.34 34.48 62.34
C GLY A 374 130.87 35.53 61.33
N MET A 375 129.60 35.51 60.93
CA MET A 375 129.03 36.49 60.00
C MET A 375 128.57 37.73 60.76
N ILE A 376 128.96 38.88 60.23
CA ILE A 376 128.52 40.17 60.75
C ILE A 376 127.19 40.51 60.09
N VAL A 377 126.09 40.41 60.84
CA VAL A 377 124.79 40.89 60.37
C VAL A 377 124.60 42.32 60.83
N ILE A 378 124.28 43.20 59.88
CA ILE A 378 124.05 44.61 60.14
C ILE A 378 122.67 44.96 59.67
N GLN A 379 121.85 45.46 60.59
CA GLN A 379 120.52 45.92 60.26
C GLN A 379 120.59 47.38 59.82
N SER A 380 119.81 47.76 58.80
CA SER A 380 119.97 49.03 58.11
C SER A 380 119.62 50.28 58.91
N PHE A 381 119.08 50.09 60.11
CA PHE A 381 118.77 51.14 61.07
C PHE A 381 119.82 51.22 62.18
N GLU A 382 120.86 50.37 62.17
CA GLU A 382 121.92 50.35 63.17
C GLU A 382 123.09 51.27 62.82
N TRP A 383 123.27 51.60 61.55
CA TRP A 383 124.31 52.50 61.05
C TRP A 383 123.91 53.97 60.99
#